data_AF-A0A1Y0G1Q2-F1
#
_entry.id   AF-A0A1Y0G1Q2-F1
#
_cell.length_a   1.000
_cell.length_b   1.000
_cell.length_c   1.000
_cell.angle_alpha   90.00
_cell.angle_beta   90.00
_cell.angle_gamma   90.00
#
_symmetry.space_group_name_H-M   'P 1'
#
loop_
_entity.id
_entity.type
_entity.pdbx_description
1 polymer ?
#
loop_
_entity_poly.entity_id
_entity_poly.type
_entity_poly.pdbx_seq_one_letter_code
_entity_poly.pdbx_strand_id
1 'polypeptide(L)'
;MGISQTVGQNSLNLTQDVKTVQTLLNRAMKTYIRFGQTQEKLTPDGICGSKTITAIGYFQSMVMRHKYPDKRIEPNKNTWKKLNENIPSKTQIRATASLQKSQLDNFLTWFKSDATSNVEKLADSFYKEVAKFLEVKSEVAGPKPVGLSKVTVEPFRQGDGKWGSIKLGNSSTGTIHSYGCAMVSLAMATTYLGSRTKHWPENLTPQKMTPIHANNILKKAGVFTANSYMLYITGGANALGMQAKDSGVGVKLGASARGNIDQCLSSGGLVLVHVDYKKSWVGDHWLLLTQKNSNGEYSGVDPAYGKVLKLYKTPATGQTTSAHVVMYGRADSFGERTPENVKNYKVVRFVTLNAGTE
;
A
#
# COMPACT_ATOMS: atom_id res chain seq x y z
N MET A 1 -18.46 -2.31 17.89
CA MET A 1 -18.95 -2.48 16.51
C MET A 1 -20.33 -3.10 16.61
N GLY A 2 -21.30 -2.59 15.85
CA GLY A 2 -22.70 -3.04 15.79
C GLY A 2 -23.08 -3.29 14.33
N ILE A 3 -24.02 -4.19 14.06
CA ILE A 3 -24.78 -4.17 12.80
C ILE A 3 -26.00 -3.26 12.95
N SER A 4 -26.35 -2.54 11.88
CA SER A 4 -27.47 -1.58 11.87
C SER A 4 -28.80 -2.21 11.47
N GLN A 5 -28.77 -3.29 10.68
CA GLN A 5 -29.93 -4.01 10.18
C GLN A 5 -29.72 -5.52 10.30
N THR A 6 -30.81 -6.28 10.13
CA THR A 6 -30.74 -7.74 10.15
C THR A 6 -29.98 -8.27 8.93
N VAL A 7 -29.10 -9.25 9.16
CA VAL A 7 -28.33 -9.93 8.13
C VAL A 7 -28.70 -11.41 8.09
N GLY A 8 -28.89 -11.98 6.90
CA GLY A 8 -29.18 -13.39 6.69
C GLY A 8 -30.42 -13.61 5.84
N GLN A 9 -31.08 -14.74 6.07
CA GLN A 9 -32.24 -15.15 5.28
C GLN A 9 -33.37 -14.11 5.34
N ASN A 10 -33.98 -13.82 4.20
CA ASN A 10 -35.13 -12.90 4.05
C ASN A 10 -34.93 -11.53 4.75
N SER A 11 -33.71 -11.00 4.71
CA SER A 11 -33.33 -9.77 5.40
C SER A 11 -32.82 -8.71 4.41
N LEU A 12 -32.80 -7.44 4.83
CA LEU A 12 -32.34 -6.32 3.99
C LEU A 12 -30.88 -6.45 3.56
N ASN A 13 -30.05 -7.13 4.36
CA ASN A 13 -28.67 -7.48 4.00
C ASN A 13 -27.83 -6.28 3.56
N LEU A 14 -27.86 -5.20 4.36
CA LEU A 14 -27.02 -4.03 4.11
C LEU A 14 -25.55 -4.46 3.98
N THR A 15 -24.91 -4.04 2.88
CA THR A 15 -23.58 -4.50 2.49
C THR A 15 -22.55 -4.40 3.62
N GLN A 16 -22.56 -3.31 4.38
CA GLN A 16 -21.63 -3.11 5.49
C GLN A 16 -21.88 -4.05 6.68
N ASP A 17 -23.14 -4.36 6.98
CA ASP A 17 -23.52 -5.29 8.04
C ASP A 17 -23.17 -6.72 7.64
N VAL A 18 -23.37 -7.08 6.37
CA VAL A 18 -22.98 -8.38 5.82
C VAL A 18 -21.46 -8.59 5.92
N LYS A 19 -20.65 -7.59 5.56
CA LYS A 19 -19.18 -7.67 5.70
C LYS A 19 -18.75 -7.91 7.14
N THR A 20 -19.42 -7.23 8.06
CA THR A 20 -19.17 -7.34 9.50
C THR A 20 -19.48 -8.77 9.98
N VAL A 21 -20.64 -9.31 9.59
CA VAL A 21 -21.05 -10.69 9.89
C VAL A 21 -20.10 -11.72 9.29
N GLN A 22 -19.74 -11.62 8.01
CA GLN A 22 -18.79 -12.52 7.34
C GLN A 22 -17.43 -12.54 8.04
N THR A 23 -16.94 -11.37 8.46
CA THR A 23 -15.68 -11.24 9.21
C THR A 23 -15.76 -11.94 10.56
N LEU A 24 -16.86 -11.77 11.29
CA LEU A 24 -17.06 -12.40 12.60
C LEU A 24 -17.25 -13.90 12.50
N LEU A 25 -17.96 -14.40 11.48
CA LEU A 25 -18.11 -15.84 11.20
C LEU A 25 -16.75 -16.47 10.90
N ASN A 26 -15.93 -15.85 10.05
CA ASN A 26 -14.57 -16.31 9.79
C ASN A 26 -13.69 -16.36 11.04
N ARG A 27 -13.89 -15.42 11.96
CA ARG A 27 -13.19 -15.45 13.25
C ARG A 27 -13.71 -16.57 14.15
N ALA A 28 -15.02 -16.75 14.21
CA ALA A 28 -15.66 -17.82 14.98
C ALA A 28 -15.20 -19.21 14.54
N MET A 29 -14.81 -19.42 13.28
CA MET A 29 -14.20 -20.67 12.81
C MET A 29 -12.92 -21.03 13.57
N LYS A 30 -12.14 -20.03 14.02
CA LYS A 30 -10.92 -20.26 14.81
C LYS A 30 -11.23 -20.57 16.28
N THR A 31 -12.28 -19.96 16.82
CA THR A 31 -12.69 -20.15 18.22
C THR A 31 -13.44 -21.46 18.41
N TYR A 32 -14.29 -21.84 17.46
CA TYR A 32 -15.14 -23.03 17.52
C TYR A 32 -14.70 -24.03 16.45
N ILE A 33 -13.75 -24.89 16.81
CA ILE A 33 -13.06 -25.80 15.89
C ILE A 33 -14.05 -26.63 15.04
N ARG A 34 -15.09 -27.21 15.65
CA ARG A 34 -16.10 -28.00 14.92
C ARG A 34 -16.84 -27.19 13.86
N PHE A 35 -17.18 -25.94 14.17
CA PHE A 35 -17.79 -25.02 13.20
C PHE A 35 -16.80 -24.66 12.08
N GLY A 36 -15.52 -24.43 12.42
CA GLY A 36 -14.46 -24.15 11.45
C GLY A 36 -14.12 -25.32 10.52
N GLN A 37 -14.32 -26.57 10.95
CA GLN A 37 -14.12 -27.76 10.12
C GLN A 37 -15.26 -27.98 9.11
N THR A 38 -16.47 -27.52 9.42
CA THR A 38 -17.65 -27.72 8.56
C THR A 38 -17.88 -26.57 7.58
N GLN A 39 -17.31 -25.40 7.80
CA GLN A 39 -17.57 -24.21 6.98
C GLN A 39 -16.34 -23.74 6.23
N GLU A 40 -16.52 -23.45 4.94
CA GLU A 40 -15.52 -22.73 4.16
C GLU A 40 -15.39 -21.29 4.64
N LYS A 41 -14.17 -20.76 4.59
CA LYS A 41 -13.88 -19.36 4.88
C LYS A 41 -14.63 -18.46 3.88
N LEU A 42 -15.41 -17.52 4.40
CA LEU A 42 -16.17 -16.55 3.61
C LEU A 42 -15.28 -15.42 3.11
N THR A 43 -15.55 -14.89 1.93
CA THR A 43 -15.00 -13.60 1.48
C THR A 43 -15.83 -12.47 2.09
N PRO A 44 -15.25 -11.48 2.81
CA PRO A 44 -15.99 -10.33 3.35
C PRO A 44 -16.38 -9.30 2.26
N ASP A 45 -17.12 -9.75 1.26
CA ASP A 45 -17.53 -8.97 0.09
C ASP A 45 -18.81 -8.14 0.32
N GLY A 46 -19.59 -8.48 1.36
CA GLY A 46 -20.88 -7.85 1.65
C GLY A 46 -22.04 -8.45 0.88
N ILE A 47 -21.84 -9.60 0.22
CA ILE A 47 -22.88 -10.35 -0.49
C ILE A 47 -23.45 -11.41 0.45
N CYS A 48 -24.72 -11.27 0.82
CA CYS A 48 -25.41 -12.25 1.68
C CYS A 48 -25.97 -13.42 0.88
N GLY A 49 -25.10 -14.11 0.14
CA GLY A 49 -25.47 -15.28 -0.67
C GLY A 49 -25.65 -16.56 0.16
N SER A 50 -25.89 -17.67 -0.53
CA SER A 50 -26.13 -18.99 0.08
C SER A 50 -25.02 -19.39 1.05
N LYS A 51 -23.75 -19.09 0.77
CA LYS A 51 -22.62 -19.36 1.66
C LYS A 51 -22.73 -18.63 3.00
N THR A 52 -23.00 -17.32 2.96
CA THR A 52 -23.16 -16.50 4.17
C THR A 52 -24.36 -16.97 5.00
N ILE A 53 -25.51 -17.20 4.36
CA ILE A 53 -26.74 -17.68 5.02
C ILE A 53 -26.52 -19.06 5.66
N THR A 54 -25.85 -19.96 4.95
CA THR A 54 -25.53 -21.30 5.43
C THR A 54 -24.60 -21.25 6.64
N ALA A 55 -23.56 -20.43 6.59
CA ALA A 55 -22.64 -20.24 7.71
C ALA A 55 -23.33 -19.67 8.96
N ILE A 56 -24.29 -18.75 8.79
CA ILE A 56 -25.12 -18.25 9.90
C ILE A 56 -25.92 -19.41 10.52
N GLY A 57 -26.58 -20.21 9.68
CA GLY A 57 -27.36 -21.36 10.14
C GLY A 57 -26.52 -22.40 10.89
N TYR A 58 -25.34 -22.73 10.37
CA TYR A 58 -24.41 -23.65 11.03
C TYR A 58 -23.85 -23.09 12.32
N PHE A 59 -23.57 -21.80 12.38
CA PHE A 59 -23.14 -21.17 13.63
C PHE A 59 -24.23 -21.28 14.71
N GLN A 60 -25.47 -20.97 14.35
CA GLN A 60 -26.61 -21.09 15.27
C GLN A 60 -26.87 -22.53 15.72
N SER A 61 -26.80 -23.51 14.82
CA SER A 61 -27.05 -24.90 15.18
C SER A 61 -25.90 -25.51 15.98
N MET A 62 -24.65 -25.28 15.58
CA MET A 62 -23.48 -25.96 16.17
C MET A 62 -22.93 -25.23 17.39
N VAL A 63 -22.88 -23.90 17.36
CA VAL A 63 -22.30 -23.09 18.44
C VAL A 63 -23.38 -22.69 19.44
N MET A 64 -24.55 -22.26 18.96
CA MET A 64 -25.65 -21.84 19.85
C MET A 64 -26.62 -22.97 20.20
N ARG A 65 -26.48 -24.16 19.61
CA ARG A 65 -27.35 -25.33 19.83
C ARG A 65 -28.83 -25.06 19.54
N HIS A 66 -29.12 -24.15 18.61
CA HIS A 66 -30.48 -23.89 18.16
C HIS A 66 -31.00 -25.10 17.36
N LYS A 67 -32.10 -25.70 17.82
CA LYS A 67 -32.77 -26.82 17.12
C LYS A 67 -33.29 -26.42 15.74
N TYR A 68 -33.73 -25.17 15.60
CA TYR A 68 -34.26 -24.61 14.36
C TYR A 68 -33.56 -23.27 14.07
N PRO A 69 -32.40 -23.28 13.39
CA PRO A 69 -31.67 -22.06 13.08
C PRO A 69 -32.47 -21.22 12.05
N ASP A 70 -32.79 -19.99 12.41
CA ASP A 70 -33.51 -19.04 11.56
C ASP A 70 -32.63 -18.43 10.44
N LYS A 71 -31.32 -18.68 10.50
CA LYS A 71 -30.29 -18.21 9.56
C LYS A 71 -30.25 -16.67 9.45
N ARG A 72 -30.58 -15.98 10.54
CA ARG A 72 -30.59 -14.51 10.66
C ARG A 72 -29.78 -14.02 11.85
N ILE A 73 -29.18 -12.86 11.71
CA ILE A 73 -28.45 -12.16 12.76
C ILE A 73 -29.08 -10.79 12.90
N GLU A 74 -29.83 -10.63 13.98
CA GLU A 74 -30.47 -9.37 14.34
C GLU A 74 -29.55 -8.53 15.23
N PRO A 75 -29.56 -7.19 15.07
CA PRO A 75 -28.85 -6.29 15.96
C PRO A 75 -29.19 -6.56 17.42
N ASN A 76 -28.17 -6.62 18.28
CA ASN A 76 -28.30 -6.75 19.74
C ASN A 76 -28.98 -8.03 20.26
N LYS A 77 -29.28 -9.01 19.40
CA LYS A 77 -29.81 -10.32 19.81
C LYS A 77 -28.70 -11.33 20.16
N ASN A 78 -29.09 -12.49 20.66
CA ASN A 78 -28.18 -13.51 21.19
C ASN A 78 -27.14 -13.98 20.19
N THR A 79 -27.52 -14.19 18.92
CA THR A 79 -26.60 -14.60 17.85
C THR A 79 -25.53 -13.54 17.60
N TRP A 80 -25.93 -12.27 17.59
CA TRP A 80 -25.01 -11.14 17.46
C TRP A 80 -24.05 -11.03 18.64
N LYS A 81 -24.55 -11.13 19.88
CA LYS A 81 -23.72 -11.09 21.10
C LYS A 81 -22.68 -12.21 21.09
N LYS A 82 -23.10 -13.45 20.81
CA LYS A 82 -22.22 -14.63 20.77
C LYS A 82 -21.12 -14.52 19.71
N LEU A 83 -21.42 -13.92 18.56
CA LEU A 83 -20.41 -13.66 17.54
C LEU A 83 -19.39 -12.60 17.98
N ASN A 84 -19.85 -11.54 18.66
CA ASN A 84 -18.97 -10.47 19.16
C ASN A 84 -18.11 -10.87 20.36
N GLU A 85 -18.51 -11.87 21.14
CA GLU A 85 -17.68 -12.43 22.21
C GLU A 85 -16.36 -13.04 21.69
N ASN A 86 -16.27 -13.33 20.39
CA ASN A 86 -15.03 -13.80 19.75
C ASN A 86 -14.07 -12.66 19.38
N ILE A 87 -14.32 -11.43 19.84
CA ILE A 87 -13.37 -10.33 19.73
C ILE A 87 -12.45 -10.40 20.97
N PRO A 88 -11.10 -10.47 20.80
CA PRO A 88 -10.18 -10.51 21.94
C PRO A 88 -10.47 -9.36 22.91
N SER A 89 -10.54 -9.67 24.21
CA SER A 89 -10.81 -8.65 25.21
C SER A 89 -9.72 -7.57 25.21
N LYS A 90 -10.03 -6.35 25.65
CA LYS A 90 -9.01 -5.29 25.78
C LYS A 90 -7.79 -5.75 26.60
N THR A 91 -8.00 -6.65 27.56
CA THR A 91 -6.95 -7.26 28.38
C THR A 91 -6.09 -8.22 27.58
N GLN A 92 -6.68 -9.07 26.73
CA GLN A 92 -5.94 -9.97 25.84
C GLN A 92 -5.15 -9.18 24.79
N ILE A 93 -5.73 -8.12 24.23
CA ILE A 93 -5.04 -7.23 23.28
C ILE A 93 -3.84 -6.56 23.95
N ARG A 94 -3.98 -6.10 25.20
CA ARG A 94 -2.87 -5.52 25.98
C ARG A 94 -1.79 -6.56 26.31
N ALA A 95 -2.17 -7.78 26.69
CA ALA A 95 -1.23 -8.85 27.00
C ALA A 95 -0.41 -9.29 25.78
N THR A 96 -1.06 -9.43 24.62
CA THR A 96 -0.36 -9.74 23.36
C THR A 96 0.55 -8.59 22.94
N ALA A 97 0.12 -7.34 23.09
CA ALA A 97 0.95 -6.17 22.80
C ALA A 97 2.16 -6.05 23.74
N SER A 98 2.00 -6.39 25.03
CA SER A 98 3.12 -6.37 26.00
C SER A 98 4.13 -7.48 25.75
N LEU A 99 3.68 -8.68 25.35
CA LEU A 99 4.58 -9.79 24.97
C LEU A 99 5.36 -9.49 23.69
N GLN A 100 4.71 -8.88 22.69
CA GLN A 100 5.41 -8.47 21.47
C GLN A 100 6.41 -7.34 21.73
N LYS A 101 6.09 -6.42 22.65
CA LYS A 101 7.00 -5.35 23.05
C LYS A 101 8.23 -5.91 23.79
N SER A 102 8.07 -6.84 24.72
CA SER A 102 9.22 -7.44 25.42
C SER A 102 10.11 -8.27 24.50
N GLN A 103 9.53 -8.98 23.52
CA GLN A 103 10.31 -9.68 22.49
C GLN A 103 11.09 -8.71 21.60
N LEU A 104 10.49 -7.58 21.23
CA LEU A 104 11.16 -6.53 20.46
C LEU A 104 12.26 -5.83 21.27
N ASP A 105 12.00 -5.53 22.55
CA ASP A 105 12.97 -4.90 23.44
C ASP A 105 14.17 -5.86 23.70
N ASN A 106 13.91 -7.15 23.89
CA ASN A 106 14.97 -8.17 24.01
C ASN A 106 15.78 -8.33 22.72
N PHE A 107 15.12 -8.31 21.56
CA PHE A 107 15.80 -8.32 20.27
C PHE A 107 16.66 -7.06 20.07
N LEU A 108 16.14 -5.88 20.42
CA LEU A 108 16.89 -4.63 20.33
C LEU A 108 18.06 -4.58 21.31
N THR A 109 17.91 -5.16 22.50
CA THR A 109 19.00 -5.28 23.48
C THR A 109 20.07 -6.24 22.98
N TRP A 110 19.72 -7.43 22.49
CA TRP A 110 20.65 -8.37 21.85
C TRP A 110 21.35 -7.75 20.63
N PHE A 111 20.60 -7.10 19.75
CA PHE A 111 21.14 -6.44 18.56
C PHE A 111 22.13 -5.33 18.92
N LYS A 112 21.86 -4.56 19.98
CA LYS A 112 22.76 -3.51 20.46
C LYS A 112 23.97 -4.04 21.21
N SER A 113 23.87 -5.21 21.86
CA SER A 113 24.96 -5.78 22.67
C SER A 113 25.93 -6.63 21.85
N ASP A 114 25.48 -7.39 20.85
CA ASP A 114 26.32 -8.37 20.14
C ASP A 114 26.64 -8.02 18.67
N ALA A 115 25.87 -7.15 18.00
CA ALA A 115 26.03 -6.95 16.55
C ALA A 115 27.09 -5.91 16.15
N THR A 116 27.57 -5.05 17.06
CA THR A 116 28.54 -3.99 16.72
C THR A 116 29.99 -4.45 16.87
N SER A 117 30.33 -5.27 17.87
CA SER A 117 31.74 -5.65 18.11
C SER A 117 32.23 -6.86 17.32
N ASN A 118 31.35 -7.79 16.95
CA ASN A 118 31.73 -9.01 16.23
C ASN A 118 31.66 -8.87 14.71
N VAL A 119 30.77 -8.03 14.16
CA VAL A 119 30.67 -7.81 12.71
C VAL A 119 31.84 -6.99 12.20
N GLU A 120 32.28 -5.97 12.94
CA GLU A 120 33.46 -5.18 12.59
C GLU A 120 34.75 -6.01 12.70
N LYS A 121 34.89 -6.83 13.75
CA LYS A 121 36.05 -7.72 13.90
C LYS A 121 36.07 -8.86 12.87
N LEU A 122 34.92 -9.41 12.51
CA LEU A 122 34.81 -10.43 11.47
C LEU A 122 35.09 -9.83 10.09
N ALA A 123 34.57 -8.63 9.82
CA ALA A 123 34.90 -7.89 8.61
C ALA A 123 36.40 -7.58 8.54
N ASP A 124 37.02 -7.07 9.61
CA ASP A 124 38.45 -6.78 9.65
C ASP A 124 39.32 -8.03 9.52
N SER A 125 38.91 -9.15 10.14
CA SER A 125 39.62 -10.43 10.01
C SER A 125 39.50 -10.99 8.59
N PHE A 126 38.31 -10.89 7.98
CA PHE A 126 38.07 -11.29 6.61
C PHE A 126 38.84 -10.39 5.62
N TYR A 127 38.87 -9.07 5.83
CA TYR A 127 39.65 -8.14 5.03
C TYR A 127 41.16 -8.41 5.13
N LYS A 128 41.67 -8.79 6.32
CA LYS A 128 43.08 -9.18 6.48
C LYS A 128 43.43 -10.50 5.82
N GLU A 129 42.57 -11.51 5.89
CA GLU A 129 42.76 -12.78 5.17
C GLU A 129 42.66 -12.61 3.66
N VAL A 130 41.69 -11.82 3.19
CA VAL A 130 41.52 -11.51 1.77
C VAL A 130 42.67 -10.65 1.26
N ALA A 131 43.16 -9.66 2.01
CA ALA A 131 44.34 -8.87 1.63
C ALA A 131 45.60 -9.74 1.53
N LYS A 132 45.82 -10.65 2.49
CA LYS A 132 46.92 -11.61 2.45
C LYS A 132 46.83 -12.58 1.27
N PHE A 133 45.61 -12.91 0.83
CA PHE A 133 45.36 -13.75 -0.34
C PHE A 133 45.51 -12.98 -1.67
N LEU A 134 45.24 -11.68 -1.67
CA LEU A 134 45.26 -10.81 -2.85
C LEU A 134 46.64 -10.17 -3.13
N GLU A 135 47.55 -10.07 -2.15
CA GLU A 135 48.93 -9.62 -2.38
C GLU A 135 49.75 -10.55 -3.30
N VAL A 136 49.23 -11.73 -3.67
CA VAL A 136 49.86 -12.64 -4.66
C VAL A 136 49.39 -12.37 -6.10
N LYS A 137 48.35 -11.55 -6.35
CA LYS A 137 47.95 -11.20 -7.72
C LYS A 137 47.42 -9.77 -7.82
N SER A 138 48.34 -8.91 -8.25
CA SER A 138 48.18 -7.61 -8.90
C SER A 138 46.76 -7.12 -9.24
N GLU A 139 46.48 -5.90 -8.76
CA GLU A 139 45.63 -4.83 -9.32
C GLU A 139 44.15 -5.13 -9.63
N VAL A 140 43.24 -4.92 -8.67
CA VAL A 140 41.97 -4.16 -8.85
C VAL A 140 41.51 -3.57 -7.50
N ALA A 141 41.16 -2.28 -7.47
CA ALA A 141 40.70 -1.54 -6.29
C ALA A 141 39.41 -2.13 -5.66
N GLY A 142 39.42 -2.30 -4.33
CA GLY A 142 38.26 -2.75 -3.54
C GLY A 142 37.16 -1.70 -3.37
N PRO A 143 35.92 -2.11 -3.02
CA PRO A 143 34.76 -1.22 -3.01
C PRO A 143 34.76 -0.29 -1.78
N LYS A 144 34.53 1.00 -2.04
CA LYS A 144 34.28 2.03 -1.02
C LYS A 144 32.88 1.90 -0.41
N PRO A 145 32.64 2.38 0.83
CA PRO A 145 31.32 2.35 1.47
C PRO A 145 30.33 3.19 0.67
N VAL A 146 29.24 2.58 0.20
CA VAL A 146 28.22 3.27 -0.60
C VAL A 146 27.33 4.08 0.34
N GLY A 147 27.55 5.40 0.40
CA GLY A 147 26.49 6.32 0.79
C GLY A 147 25.31 6.12 -0.16
N LEU A 148 24.09 5.98 0.37
CA LEU A 148 22.87 5.76 -0.41
C LEU A 148 22.80 6.75 -1.59
N SER A 149 23.15 6.26 -2.78
CA SER A 149 23.12 7.04 -4.00
C SER A 149 21.71 7.54 -4.24
N LYS A 150 21.57 8.82 -4.56
CA LYS A 150 20.30 9.45 -4.95
C LYS A 150 19.50 8.53 -5.88
N VAL A 151 18.32 8.08 -5.43
CA VAL A 151 17.45 7.22 -6.25
C VAL A 151 17.08 7.98 -7.51
N THR A 152 17.56 7.51 -8.65
CA THR A 152 17.32 8.15 -9.94
C THR A 152 16.26 7.33 -10.68
N VAL A 153 15.03 7.83 -10.64
CA VAL A 153 13.93 7.32 -11.46
C VAL A 153 13.83 8.18 -12.71
N GLU A 154 13.70 7.56 -13.88
CA GLU A 154 13.44 8.29 -15.13
C GLU A 154 12.07 8.97 -15.07
N PRO A 155 11.99 10.31 -15.20
CA PRO A 155 10.73 11.02 -15.10
C PRO A 155 9.92 10.91 -16.39
N PHE A 156 8.67 10.49 -16.28
CA PHE A 156 7.71 10.45 -17.39
C PHE A 156 6.65 11.54 -17.25
N ARG A 157 6.31 12.17 -18.38
CA ARG A 157 5.17 13.09 -18.50
C ARG A 157 3.97 12.35 -19.11
N GLN A 158 2.81 12.32 -18.46
CA GLN A 158 1.62 11.63 -18.95
C GLN A 158 1.08 12.22 -20.26
N GLY A 159 1.30 13.52 -20.49
CA GLY A 159 0.94 14.21 -21.74
C GLY A 159 2.04 14.22 -22.82
N ASP A 160 3.06 13.36 -22.72
CA ASP A 160 4.11 13.24 -23.75
C ASP A 160 3.53 12.80 -25.11
N GLY A 161 4.08 13.31 -26.22
CA GLY A 161 3.61 12.99 -27.57
C GLY A 161 3.70 11.51 -27.94
N LYS A 162 4.60 10.75 -27.32
CA LYS A 162 4.79 9.31 -27.58
C LYS A 162 3.62 8.45 -27.09
N TRP A 163 2.93 8.86 -26.03
CA TRP A 163 1.91 8.03 -25.39
C TRP A 163 0.66 8.77 -24.90
N GLY A 164 0.68 10.09 -24.79
CA GLY A 164 -0.40 10.87 -24.20
C GLY A 164 -1.74 10.70 -24.90
N SER A 165 -1.74 10.45 -26.21
CA SER A 165 -2.94 10.19 -27.01
C SER A 165 -3.50 8.77 -26.89
N ILE A 166 -2.74 7.83 -26.33
CA ILE A 166 -3.13 6.42 -26.23
C ILE A 166 -4.26 6.27 -25.19
N LYS A 167 -5.22 5.39 -25.50
CA LYS A 167 -6.33 5.06 -24.59
C LYS A 167 -5.84 4.40 -23.31
N LEU A 168 -6.31 4.90 -22.18
CA LEU A 168 -5.93 4.41 -20.86
C LEU A 168 -6.85 3.26 -20.43
N GLY A 169 -6.24 2.13 -20.08
CA GLY A 169 -6.95 0.94 -19.63
C GLY A 169 -8.02 0.48 -20.63
N ASN A 170 -9.23 0.27 -20.13
CA ASN A 170 -10.37 -0.20 -20.91
C ASN A 170 -11.33 0.93 -21.29
N SER A 171 -10.94 2.19 -21.10
CA SER A 171 -11.79 3.33 -21.41
C SER A 171 -11.89 3.60 -22.91
N SER A 172 -13.09 3.91 -23.39
CA SER A 172 -13.33 4.41 -24.76
C SER A 172 -12.98 5.90 -24.91
N THR A 173 -13.01 6.67 -23.83
CA THR A 173 -12.83 8.13 -23.85
C THR A 173 -11.52 8.59 -23.21
N GLY A 174 -11.11 7.97 -22.11
CA GLY A 174 -9.92 8.35 -21.35
C GLY A 174 -8.60 8.02 -22.05
N THR A 175 -7.66 8.96 -22.01
CA THR A 175 -6.29 8.78 -22.51
C THR A 175 -5.28 8.83 -21.37
N ILE A 176 -4.03 8.43 -21.67
CA ILE A 176 -2.91 8.54 -20.72
C ILE A 176 -2.71 10.01 -20.33
N HIS A 177 -2.84 10.96 -21.25
CA HIS A 177 -2.75 12.38 -20.92
C HIS A 177 -3.84 12.78 -19.93
N SER A 178 -5.11 12.49 -20.19
CA SER A 178 -6.20 13.05 -19.38
C SER A 178 -6.31 12.42 -17.99
N TYR A 179 -5.97 11.13 -17.84
CA TYR A 179 -6.25 10.38 -16.60
C TYR A 179 -5.11 9.44 -16.14
N GLY A 180 -3.94 9.48 -16.78
CA GLY A 180 -2.88 8.49 -16.60
C GLY A 180 -1.96 8.69 -15.40
N CYS A 181 -2.18 9.68 -14.53
CA CYS A 181 -1.23 10.05 -13.47
C CYS A 181 -0.80 8.87 -12.58
N ALA A 182 -1.74 8.02 -12.15
CA ALA A 182 -1.45 6.85 -11.34
C ALA A 182 -0.62 5.80 -12.10
N MET A 183 -1.04 5.47 -13.33
CA MET A 183 -0.38 4.46 -14.17
C MET A 183 1.02 4.92 -14.58
N VAL A 184 1.19 6.18 -14.96
CA VAL A 184 2.50 6.75 -15.33
C VAL A 184 3.43 6.80 -14.11
N SER A 185 2.89 7.11 -12.93
CA SER A 185 3.68 7.05 -11.69
C SER A 185 4.11 5.62 -11.34
N LEU A 186 3.25 4.63 -11.57
CA LEU A 186 3.62 3.22 -11.45
C LEU A 186 4.67 2.82 -12.51
N ALA A 187 4.56 3.27 -13.74
CA ALA A 187 5.54 3.00 -14.80
C ALA A 187 6.92 3.55 -14.42
N MET A 188 6.98 4.78 -13.89
CA MET A 188 8.21 5.36 -13.32
C MET A 188 8.74 4.50 -12.16
N ALA A 189 7.89 4.12 -11.18
CA ALA A 189 8.34 3.28 -10.07
C ALA A 189 8.88 1.92 -10.54
N THR A 190 8.30 1.38 -11.60
CA THR A 190 8.69 0.09 -12.18
C THR A 190 10.09 0.13 -12.77
N THR A 191 10.57 1.27 -13.30
CA THR A 191 11.95 1.34 -13.84
C THR A 191 13.01 1.13 -12.76
N TYR A 192 12.64 1.31 -11.49
CA TYR A 192 13.50 1.16 -10.33
C TYR A 192 13.22 -0.11 -9.51
N LEU A 193 11.95 -0.39 -9.17
CA LEU A 193 11.55 -1.49 -8.27
C LEU A 193 10.98 -2.70 -8.99
N GLY A 194 10.66 -2.57 -10.28
CA GLY A 194 9.90 -3.56 -11.01
C GLY A 194 10.65 -4.87 -11.21
N SER A 195 9.88 -5.96 -11.28
CA SER A 195 10.36 -7.28 -11.68
C SER A 195 9.40 -7.87 -12.72
N ARG A 196 9.88 -8.82 -13.52
CA ARG A 196 9.04 -9.43 -14.55
C ARG A 196 7.92 -10.25 -13.91
N THR A 197 6.72 -10.13 -14.47
CA THR A 197 5.59 -11.00 -14.14
C THR A 197 5.11 -11.73 -15.38
N LYS A 198 4.19 -12.68 -15.22
CA LYS A 198 3.56 -13.42 -16.34
C LYS A 198 2.89 -12.54 -17.39
N HIS A 199 2.63 -11.26 -17.09
CA HIS A 199 1.97 -10.32 -17.99
C HIS A 199 2.94 -9.51 -18.85
N TRP A 200 4.24 -9.57 -18.54
CA TRP A 200 5.28 -8.81 -19.22
C TRP A 200 5.64 -9.45 -20.57
N PRO A 201 5.97 -8.66 -21.60
CA PRO A 201 6.64 -9.17 -22.79
C PRO A 201 7.98 -9.85 -22.45
N GLU A 202 8.36 -10.88 -23.20
CA GLU A 202 9.52 -11.73 -22.88
C GLU A 202 10.85 -10.98 -22.78
N ASN A 203 11.03 -9.91 -23.57
CA ASN A 203 12.29 -9.17 -23.65
C ASN A 203 12.23 -7.79 -22.99
N LEU A 204 11.16 -7.52 -22.23
CA LEU A 204 11.02 -6.24 -21.54
C LEU A 204 11.71 -6.30 -20.17
N THR A 205 12.69 -5.42 -19.96
CA THR A 205 13.32 -5.20 -18.65
C THR A 205 12.64 -4.04 -17.91
N PRO A 206 12.74 -3.97 -16.58
CA PRO A 206 12.20 -2.87 -15.80
C PRO A 206 12.69 -1.50 -16.30
N GLN A 207 13.99 -1.36 -16.59
CA GLN A 207 14.60 -0.11 -17.07
C GLN A 207 14.08 0.34 -18.43
N LYS A 208 13.50 -0.57 -19.23
CA LYS A 208 12.86 -0.26 -20.53
C LYS A 208 11.35 -0.05 -20.39
N MET A 209 10.82 -0.01 -19.17
CA MET A 209 9.39 0.24 -18.94
C MET A 209 9.00 1.62 -19.47
N THR A 210 7.90 1.68 -20.21
CA THR A 210 7.29 2.93 -20.68
C THR A 210 5.84 2.97 -20.21
N PRO A 211 5.18 4.14 -20.23
CA PRO A 211 3.73 4.20 -19.99
C PRO A 211 2.90 3.31 -20.92
N ILE A 212 3.37 3.07 -22.16
CA ILE A 212 2.70 2.16 -23.10
C ILE A 212 2.80 0.71 -22.61
N HIS A 213 4.01 0.28 -22.25
CA HIS A 213 4.24 -1.06 -21.72
C HIS A 213 3.42 -1.30 -20.45
N ALA A 214 3.47 -0.36 -19.50
CA ALA A 214 2.71 -0.44 -18.27
C ALA A 214 1.20 -0.54 -18.54
N ASN A 215 0.64 0.34 -19.37
CA ASN A 215 -0.79 0.29 -19.73
C ASN A 215 -1.20 -1.08 -20.29
N ASN A 216 -0.39 -1.66 -21.20
CA ASN A 216 -0.67 -2.97 -21.79
C ASN A 216 -0.57 -4.11 -20.77
N ILE A 217 0.45 -4.11 -19.91
CA ILE A 217 0.61 -5.10 -18.84
C ILE A 217 -0.58 -5.05 -17.88
N LEU A 218 -0.99 -3.85 -17.47
CA LEU A 218 -2.11 -3.63 -16.55
C LEU A 218 -3.45 -4.05 -17.17
N LYS A 219 -3.66 -3.85 -18.48
CA LYS A 219 -4.83 -4.39 -19.20
C LYS A 219 -4.84 -5.92 -19.20
N LYS A 220 -3.71 -6.55 -19.55
CA LYS A 220 -3.56 -8.02 -19.53
C LYS A 220 -3.74 -8.62 -18.15
N ALA A 221 -3.36 -7.88 -17.10
CA ALA A 221 -3.54 -8.30 -15.72
C ALA A 221 -4.98 -8.13 -15.20
N GLY A 222 -5.87 -7.48 -15.97
CA GLY A 222 -7.27 -7.29 -15.58
C GLY A 222 -7.46 -6.35 -14.39
N VAL A 223 -6.52 -5.43 -14.15
CA VAL A 223 -6.55 -4.53 -12.97
C VAL A 223 -7.25 -3.19 -13.23
N PHE A 224 -7.71 -2.97 -14.46
CA PHE A 224 -8.63 -1.87 -14.78
C PHE A 224 -10.08 -2.35 -14.66
N THR A 225 -10.93 -1.50 -14.08
CA THR A 225 -12.38 -1.73 -14.11
C THR A 225 -12.88 -1.83 -15.56
N ALA A 226 -13.87 -2.68 -15.81
CA ALA A 226 -14.48 -2.84 -17.13
C ALA A 226 -14.94 -1.49 -17.72
N ASN A 227 -14.65 -1.27 -18.99
CA ASN A 227 -15.00 -0.05 -19.74
C ASN A 227 -14.51 1.27 -19.10
N SER A 228 -13.45 1.22 -18.29
CA SER A 228 -13.00 2.36 -17.49
C SER A 228 -11.48 2.50 -17.49
N TYR A 229 -11.02 3.71 -17.12
CA TYR A 229 -9.62 4.01 -16.81
C TYR A 229 -9.30 3.85 -15.32
N MET A 230 -10.29 3.50 -14.49
CA MET A 230 -10.10 3.26 -13.06
C MET A 230 -9.19 2.06 -12.82
N LEU A 231 -8.05 2.32 -12.17
CA LEU A 231 -7.01 1.33 -11.89
C LEU A 231 -7.08 0.87 -10.44
N TYR A 232 -7.09 -0.45 -10.22
CA TYR A 232 -6.83 -1.02 -8.90
C TYR A 232 -5.33 -0.92 -8.59
N ILE A 233 -4.94 0.14 -7.86
CA ILE A 233 -3.53 0.55 -7.69
C ILE A 233 -2.62 -0.55 -7.16
N THR A 234 -3.00 -1.24 -6.08
CA THR A 234 -2.15 -2.31 -5.50
C THR A 234 -2.06 -3.52 -6.42
N GLY A 235 -3.16 -3.91 -7.08
CA GLY A 235 -3.11 -4.94 -8.11
C GLY A 235 -2.23 -4.54 -9.30
N GLY A 236 -2.26 -3.26 -9.69
CA GLY A 236 -1.43 -2.74 -10.74
C GLY A 236 0.06 -2.73 -10.41
N ALA A 237 0.43 -2.35 -9.19
CA ALA A 237 1.80 -2.47 -8.71
C ALA A 237 2.28 -3.93 -8.72
N ASN A 238 1.46 -4.87 -8.24
CA ASN A 238 1.77 -6.30 -8.28
C ASN A 238 1.95 -6.82 -9.70
N ALA A 239 1.09 -6.40 -10.64
CA ALA A 239 1.21 -6.77 -12.06
C ALA A 239 2.51 -6.24 -12.71
N LEU A 240 3.04 -5.13 -12.19
CA LEU A 240 4.32 -4.53 -12.56
C LEU A 240 5.48 -5.03 -11.68
N GLY A 241 5.29 -6.12 -10.94
CA GLY A 241 6.35 -6.80 -10.19
C GLY A 241 6.86 -6.04 -8.97
N MET A 242 6.01 -5.21 -8.38
CA MET A 242 6.29 -4.51 -7.11
C MET A 242 5.34 -5.00 -6.02
N GLN A 243 5.77 -4.94 -4.77
CA GLN A 243 4.85 -5.09 -3.63
C GLN A 243 4.25 -3.73 -3.29
N ALA A 244 2.94 -3.69 -3.05
CA ALA A 244 2.24 -2.46 -2.70
C ALA A 244 1.37 -2.59 -1.45
N LYS A 245 1.38 -1.56 -0.61
CA LYS A 245 0.49 -1.42 0.55
C LYS A 245 -0.18 -0.06 0.53
N ASP A 246 -1.51 -0.08 0.39
CA ASP A 246 -2.34 1.11 0.39
C ASP A 246 -2.60 1.63 1.80
N SER A 247 -2.55 2.95 1.97
CA SER A 247 -2.86 3.66 3.21
C SER A 247 -3.76 4.85 2.88
N GLY A 248 -4.95 4.89 3.49
CA GLY A 248 -5.87 6.04 3.38
C GLY A 248 -7.13 5.82 2.53
N VAL A 249 -7.37 4.62 1.99
CA VAL A 249 -8.69 4.30 1.41
C VAL A 249 -9.76 4.36 2.48
N GLY A 250 -10.71 5.30 2.34
CA GLY A 250 -11.82 5.47 3.28
C GLY A 250 -11.43 5.97 4.67
N VAL A 251 -10.18 6.43 4.86
CA VAL A 251 -9.67 6.90 6.15
C VAL A 251 -8.96 8.23 5.97
N LYS A 252 -9.25 9.20 6.84
CA LYS A 252 -8.52 10.46 6.89
C LYS A 252 -7.17 10.26 7.57
N LEU A 253 -6.09 10.25 6.80
CA LEU A 253 -4.73 10.08 7.32
C LEU A 253 -4.27 11.31 8.08
N GLY A 254 -3.68 11.08 9.27
CA GLY A 254 -3.02 12.14 10.03
C GLY A 254 -1.53 12.26 9.76
N ALA A 255 -0.93 13.30 10.34
CA ALA A 255 0.50 13.57 10.33
C ALA A 255 1.39 12.38 10.75
N SER A 256 0.91 11.51 11.64
CA SER A 256 1.63 10.31 12.09
C SER A 256 1.85 9.29 10.97
N ALA A 257 1.03 9.30 9.91
CA ALA A 257 1.18 8.38 8.79
C ALA A 257 2.47 8.63 7.98
N ARG A 258 3.14 9.79 8.16
CA ARG A 258 4.46 10.08 7.58
C ARG A 258 5.52 9.07 8.01
N GLY A 259 5.41 8.46 9.19
CA GLY A 259 6.37 7.44 9.64
C GLY A 259 6.47 6.26 8.67
N ASN A 260 5.35 5.84 8.08
CA ASN A 260 5.33 4.75 7.09
C ASN A 260 5.98 5.18 5.76
N ILE A 261 5.84 6.45 5.38
CA ILE A 261 6.48 7.02 4.18
C ILE A 261 7.98 7.08 4.39
N ASP A 262 8.43 7.62 5.52
CA ASP A 262 9.83 7.71 5.90
C ASP A 262 10.48 6.32 5.93
N GLN A 263 9.81 5.35 6.56
CA GLN A 263 10.28 3.97 6.61
C GLN A 263 10.45 3.37 5.22
N CYS A 264 9.44 3.48 4.36
CA CYS A 264 9.50 2.94 2.99
C CYS A 264 10.63 3.57 2.17
N LEU A 265 10.78 4.90 2.21
CA LEU A 265 11.84 5.59 1.46
C LEU A 265 13.23 5.23 2.00
N SER A 266 13.39 5.10 3.32
CA SER A 266 14.67 4.73 3.93
C SER A 266 15.07 3.27 3.68
N SER A 267 14.11 2.38 3.42
CA SER A 267 14.37 0.98 3.03
C SER A 267 14.58 0.79 1.52
N GLY A 268 14.78 1.88 0.76
CA GLY A 268 14.96 1.82 -0.70
C GLY A 268 13.67 1.64 -1.49
N GLY A 269 12.49 1.77 -0.86
CA GLY A 269 11.20 1.78 -1.52
C GLY A 269 10.83 3.14 -2.11
N LEU A 270 9.70 3.19 -2.80
CA LEU A 270 9.10 4.40 -3.38
C LEU A 270 7.68 4.58 -2.86
N VAL A 271 7.13 5.79 -2.94
CA VAL A 271 5.77 6.05 -2.43
C VAL A 271 4.92 6.77 -3.47
N LEU A 272 3.82 6.16 -3.88
CA LEU A 272 2.78 6.88 -4.62
C LEU A 272 1.96 7.71 -3.65
N VAL A 273 1.81 8.99 -3.91
CA VAL A 273 0.96 9.88 -3.09
C VAL A 273 -0.23 10.36 -3.89
N HIS A 274 -1.42 10.20 -3.30
CA HIS A 274 -2.66 10.73 -3.83
C HIS A 274 -2.88 12.12 -3.22
N VAL A 275 -2.86 13.12 -4.07
CA VAL A 275 -2.91 14.52 -3.68
C VAL A 275 -4.24 15.13 -4.10
N ASP A 276 -4.79 15.93 -3.21
CA ASP A 276 -5.93 16.81 -3.49
C ASP A 276 -5.40 18.19 -3.87
N TYR A 277 -5.68 18.62 -5.11
CA TYR A 277 -5.45 20.00 -5.55
C TYR A 277 -6.76 20.79 -5.75
N LYS A 278 -7.92 20.14 -5.72
CA LYS A 278 -9.26 20.74 -5.89
C LYS A 278 -9.98 21.05 -4.58
N LYS A 279 -9.33 20.85 -3.43
CA LYS A 279 -9.87 21.10 -2.08
C LYS A 279 -11.09 20.22 -1.74
N SER A 280 -11.22 19.06 -2.38
CA SER A 280 -12.37 18.14 -2.21
C SER A 280 -12.12 17.02 -1.19
N TRP A 281 -10.89 16.87 -0.69
CA TRP A 281 -10.42 15.80 0.22
C TRP A 281 -10.45 14.38 -0.34
N VAL A 282 -10.89 14.19 -1.59
CA VAL A 282 -10.96 12.87 -2.23
C VAL A 282 -9.61 12.46 -2.84
N GLY A 283 -8.76 13.46 -3.13
CA GLY A 283 -7.57 13.31 -3.95
C GLY A 283 -7.95 13.12 -5.42
N ASP A 284 -7.20 13.74 -6.31
CA ASP A 284 -7.52 13.79 -7.73
C ASP A 284 -6.30 13.71 -8.65
N HIS A 285 -5.11 13.59 -8.06
CA HIS A 285 -3.86 13.39 -8.78
C HIS A 285 -2.92 12.46 -8.04
N TRP A 286 -2.07 11.75 -8.77
CA TRP A 286 -1.05 10.87 -8.22
C TRP A 286 0.35 11.38 -8.57
N LEU A 287 1.24 11.35 -7.59
CA LEU A 287 2.66 11.67 -7.74
C LEU A 287 3.50 10.49 -7.25
N LEU A 288 4.75 10.41 -7.70
CA LEU A 288 5.72 9.43 -7.21
C LEU A 288 6.75 10.11 -6.32
N LEU A 289 6.77 9.83 -5.02
CA LEU A 289 7.86 10.21 -4.13
C LEU A 289 9.02 9.23 -4.24
N THR A 290 10.23 9.80 -4.35
CA THR A 290 11.46 9.03 -4.59
C THR A 290 12.44 9.10 -3.43
N GLN A 291 12.38 10.14 -2.60
CA GLN A 291 13.29 10.28 -1.47
C GLN A 291 12.79 11.28 -0.43
N LYS A 292 13.34 11.13 0.78
CA LYS A 292 13.36 12.14 1.82
C LYS A 292 14.72 12.84 1.81
N ASN A 293 14.70 14.15 1.73
CA ASN A 293 15.89 15.00 1.66
C ASN A 293 16.50 15.17 3.07
N SER A 294 17.78 15.55 3.12
CA SER A 294 18.51 15.78 4.39
C SER A 294 17.88 16.88 5.26
N ASN A 295 17.26 17.89 4.63
CA ASN A 295 16.51 18.95 5.31
C ASN A 295 15.11 18.48 5.81
N GLY A 296 14.76 17.21 5.63
CA GLY A 296 13.50 16.62 6.05
C GLY A 296 12.32 16.87 5.13
N GLU A 297 12.53 17.51 3.97
CA GLU A 297 11.55 17.61 2.88
C GLU A 297 11.53 16.32 2.05
N TYR A 298 10.65 16.26 1.07
CA TYR A 298 10.51 15.10 0.19
C TYR A 298 10.65 15.53 -1.25
N SER A 299 11.27 14.70 -2.07
CA SER A 299 11.33 14.88 -3.52
C SER A 299 10.57 13.77 -4.21
N GLY A 300 9.92 14.13 -5.32
CA GLY A 300 9.17 13.19 -6.15
C GLY A 300 8.92 13.74 -7.54
N VAL A 301 8.31 12.96 -8.41
CA VAL A 301 8.00 13.33 -9.80
C VAL A 301 6.50 13.52 -9.96
N ASP A 302 6.13 14.62 -10.62
CA ASP A 302 4.76 14.89 -11.05
C ASP A 302 4.57 14.39 -12.48
N PRO A 303 3.73 13.36 -12.73
CA PRO A 303 3.48 12.88 -14.08
C PRO A 303 2.78 13.91 -14.98
N ALA A 304 2.11 14.94 -14.44
CA ALA A 304 1.51 15.97 -15.29
C ALA A 304 2.58 16.78 -16.07
N TYR A 305 3.75 16.97 -15.46
CA TYR A 305 4.84 17.77 -16.02
C TYR A 305 6.09 16.95 -16.38
N GLY A 306 6.24 15.74 -15.84
CA GLY A 306 7.48 14.95 -15.95
C GLY A 306 8.65 15.63 -15.25
N LYS A 307 8.40 16.36 -14.17
CA LYS A 307 9.41 17.13 -13.44
C LYS A 307 9.43 16.75 -11.97
N VAL A 308 10.62 16.90 -11.36
CA VAL A 308 10.79 16.76 -9.92
C VAL A 308 10.09 17.92 -9.21
N LEU A 309 9.37 17.61 -8.13
CA LEU A 309 8.74 18.54 -7.21
C LEU A 309 9.23 18.27 -5.78
N LYS A 310 8.92 19.22 -4.88
CA LYS A 310 9.15 19.09 -3.44
C LYS A 310 7.83 19.02 -2.67
N LEU A 311 7.78 18.18 -1.64
CA LEU A 311 6.71 18.21 -0.64
C LEU A 311 7.29 18.54 0.74
N TYR A 312 6.49 19.26 1.52
CA TYR A 312 6.84 19.84 2.79
C TYR A 312 5.93 19.29 3.90
N LYS A 313 6.43 19.29 5.14
CA LYS A 313 5.66 18.85 6.31
C LYS A 313 4.61 19.86 6.77
N THR A 314 4.83 21.13 6.46
CA THR A 314 3.97 22.26 6.83
C THR A 314 3.45 22.97 5.59
N PRO A 315 2.28 23.61 5.65
CA PRO A 315 1.78 24.40 4.54
C PRO A 315 2.62 25.68 4.35
N ALA A 316 2.41 26.39 3.25
CA ALA A 316 3.04 27.69 3.05
C ALA A 316 2.61 28.71 4.12
N THR A 317 3.44 29.73 4.36
CA THR A 317 3.12 30.82 5.30
C THR A 317 1.73 31.41 5.01
N GLY A 318 0.91 31.58 6.05
CA GLY A 318 -0.45 32.09 5.93
C GLY A 318 -1.52 31.04 5.59
N GLN A 319 -1.17 29.77 5.37
CA GLN A 319 -2.13 28.68 5.21
C GLN A 319 -2.31 27.87 6.51
N THR A 320 -3.53 27.42 6.77
CA THR A 320 -3.85 26.61 7.95
C THR A 320 -3.37 25.17 7.81
N THR A 321 -2.82 24.63 8.90
CA THR A 321 -2.55 23.21 9.01
C THR A 321 -3.88 22.45 9.10
N SER A 322 -3.89 21.22 8.60
CA SER A 322 -5.04 20.32 8.74
C SER A 322 -4.56 19.01 9.34
N ALA A 323 -5.31 18.51 10.31
CA ALA A 323 -5.06 17.23 10.96
C ALA A 323 -5.13 16.04 9.98
N HIS A 324 -5.66 16.24 8.77
CA HIS A 324 -5.91 15.21 7.77
C HIS A 324 -5.07 15.37 6.50
N VAL A 325 -3.98 16.12 6.59
CA VAL A 325 -3.01 16.28 5.48
C VAL A 325 -1.66 15.73 5.93
N VAL A 326 -1.12 14.82 5.13
CA VAL A 326 0.16 14.17 5.41
C VAL A 326 1.32 15.09 5.04
N MET A 327 1.27 15.72 3.86
CA MET A 327 2.29 16.63 3.33
C MET A 327 1.66 17.68 2.40
N TYR A 328 2.42 18.75 2.15
CA TYR A 328 2.01 19.90 1.35
C TYR A 328 2.96 20.15 0.19
N GLY A 329 2.46 20.25 -1.03
CA GLY A 329 3.22 20.80 -2.16
C GLY A 329 2.91 22.30 -2.33
N ARG A 330 3.92 23.05 -2.79
CA ARG A 330 3.87 24.51 -2.90
C ARG A 330 4.42 24.96 -4.25
N ALA A 331 4.05 26.15 -4.72
CA ALA A 331 4.38 26.62 -6.06
C ALA A 331 5.90 26.77 -6.33
N ASP A 332 6.69 27.10 -5.31
CA ASP A 332 8.17 27.13 -5.38
C ASP A 332 8.80 25.79 -5.77
N SER A 333 8.06 24.70 -5.67
CA SER A 333 8.50 23.37 -6.08
C SER A 333 8.80 23.25 -7.58
N PHE A 334 8.30 24.17 -8.41
CA PHE A 334 8.50 24.18 -9.86
C PHE A 334 9.25 25.42 -10.37
N GLY A 335 9.78 26.28 -9.48
CA GLY A 335 10.39 27.55 -9.87
C GLY A 335 9.38 28.68 -10.00
N GLU A 336 9.37 29.38 -11.15
CA GLU A 336 8.46 30.50 -11.43
C GLU A 336 7.00 30.09 -11.29
N ARG A 337 6.19 30.91 -10.61
CA ARG A 337 4.75 30.66 -10.46
C ARG A 337 4.05 30.93 -11.78
N THR A 338 3.55 29.89 -12.42
CA THR A 338 2.64 29.99 -13.57
C THR A 338 1.24 29.55 -13.17
N PRO A 339 0.17 30.01 -13.85
CA PRO A 339 -1.18 29.52 -13.59
C PRO A 339 -1.29 27.99 -13.59
N GLU A 340 -0.43 27.32 -14.36
CA GLU A 340 -0.39 25.87 -14.50
C GLU A 340 0.29 25.16 -13.32
N ASN A 341 1.18 25.80 -12.55
CA ASN A 341 1.97 25.14 -11.50
C ASN A 341 1.67 25.62 -10.05
N VAL A 342 0.72 26.54 -9.88
CA VAL A 342 0.19 26.95 -8.55
C VAL A 342 -0.84 25.93 -8.08
N LYS A 343 -0.38 24.72 -7.73
CA LYS A 343 -1.22 23.70 -7.07
C LYS A 343 -0.78 23.53 -5.61
N ASN A 344 -1.74 23.69 -4.70
CA ASN A 344 -1.54 23.37 -3.29
C ASN A 344 -1.81 21.87 -3.09
N TYR A 345 -0.81 21.04 -3.36
CA TYR A 345 -0.96 19.60 -3.18
C TYR A 345 -1.13 19.27 -1.71
N LYS A 346 -2.21 18.58 -1.36
CA LYS A 346 -2.42 18.02 -0.03
C LYS A 346 -2.42 16.50 -0.13
N VAL A 347 -1.41 15.84 0.42
CA VAL A 347 -1.36 14.37 0.43
C VAL A 347 -2.42 13.85 1.40
N VAL A 348 -3.40 13.11 0.86
CA VAL A 348 -4.55 12.57 1.62
C VAL A 348 -4.57 11.04 1.69
N ARG A 349 -3.87 10.36 0.77
CA ARG A 349 -3.68 8.90 0.70
C ARG A 349 -2.32 8.61 0.10
N PHE A 350 -1.74 7.45 0.40
CA PHE A 350 -0.51 7.01 -0.24
C PHE A 350 -0.44 5.50 -0.34
N VAL A 351 0.41 5.00 -1.23
CA VAL A 351 0.73 3.59 -1.39
C VAL A 351 2.24 3.45 -1.32
N THR A 352 2.73 2.66 -0.36
CA THR A 352 4.17 2.31 -0.29
C THR A 352 4.46 1.20 -1.29
N LEU A 353 5.55 1.33 -2.03
CA LEU A 353 6.02 0.41 -3.04
C LEU A 353 7.39 -0.13 -2.65
N ASN A 354 7.57 -1.44 -2.74
CA ASN A 354 8.86 -2.12 -2.57
C ASN A 354 9.10 -3.07 -3.75
N ALA A 355 10.36 -3.49 -3.93
CA ALA A 355 10.69 -4.53 -4.89
C ALA A 355 9.88 -5.81 -4.63
N GLY A 356 9.53 -6.53 -5.70
CA GLY A 356 8.97 -7.88 -5.60
C GLY A 356 9.94 -8.84 -4.89
N THR A 357 9.39 -9.82 -4.17
CA THR A 357 10.16 -11.00 -3.78
C THR A 357 10.11 -11.95 -4.97
N GLU A 358 11.27 -12.31 -5.52
CA GLU A 358 11.40 -13.32 -6.56
C GLU A 358 10.84 -14.68 -6.13
#